data_AF-J0WXS1-F1
#
_entry.id   AF-J0WXS1-F1
#
_cell.length_a   1.000
_cell.length_b   1.000
_cell.length_c   1.000
_cell.angle_alpha   90.00
_cell.angle_beta   90.00
_cell.angle_gamma   90.00
#
_symmetry.space_group_name_H-M   'P 1'
#
loop_
_entity.id
_entity.type
_entity.pdbx_description
1 polymer ?
#
loop_
_entity_poly.entity_id
_entity_poly.type
_entity_poly.pdbx_seq_one_letter_code
_entity_poly.pdbx_strand_id
1 'polypeptide(L)'
;MEVPLRALNEFRPVCAALPALTHLTIAIAAQQRVSGKEGSHTFAWHRLCGLDSLAKDCQRLGTICLVVECPSSHCPPTADLLPQLATFDGIELPNIEIKGFFQYITHDIDIPELCGSVIIFK
;
A
#
# COMPACT_ATOMS: atom_id res chain seq x y z
N MET A 1 4.16 -12.93 4.04
CA MET A 1 3.18 -13.49 3.08
C MET A 1 2.85 -12.41 2.07
N GLU A 2 2.75 -12.76 0.78
CA GLU A 2 2.42 -11.80 -0.27
C GLU A 2 1.00 -12.00 -0.77
N VAL A 3 0.22 -10.92 -0.85
CA VAL A 3 -1.16 -10.91 -1.34
C VAL A 3 -1.30 -9.85 -2.43
N PRO A 4 -1.78 -10.20 -3.63
CA PRO A 4 -2.06 -9.20 -4.65
C PRO A 4 -3.13 -8.22 -4.16
N LEU A 5 -2.96 -6.92 -4.43
CA LEU A 5 -3.90 -5.88 -3.99
C LEU A 5 -5.38 -6.16 -4.36
N ARG A 6 -5.62 -6.83 -5.49
CA ARG A 6 -6.97 -7.20 -5.93
C ARG A 6 -7.68 -8.24 -5.04
N ALA A 7 -6.91 -9.04 -4.30
CA ALA A 7 -7.42 -10.13 -3.48
C ALA A 7 -7.58 -9.73 -2.00
N LEU A 8 -7.26 -8.47 -1.64
CA LEU A 8 -7.19 -8.04 -0.24
C LEU A 8 -8.46 -8.37 0.57
N ASN A 9 -9.64 -8.07 0.02
CA ASN A 9 -10.91 -8.35 0.67
C ASN A 9 -11.21 -9.85 0.78
N GLU A 10 -10.88 -10.62 -0.25
CA GLU A 10 -11.05 -12.07 -0.27
C GLU A 10 -10.08 -12.77 0.70
N PHE A 11 -8.94 -12.14 1.00
CA PHE A 11 -7.91 -12.66 1.89
C PHE A 11 -8.16 -12.37 3.37
N ARG A 12 -9.11 -11.48 3.70
CA ARG A 12 -9.44 -11.11 5.10
C ARG A 12 -9.71 -12.32 6.00
N PRO A 13 -10.55 -13.30 5.61
CA PRO A 13 -10.81 -14.46 6.47
C PRO A 13 -9.55 -15.29 6.72
N VAL A 14 -8.64 -15.34 5.75
CA VAL A 14 -7.37 -16.06 5.88
C VAL A 14 -6.45 -15.33 6.86
N CYS A 15 -6.33 -14.01 6.76
CA CYS A 15 -5.53 -13.23 7.71
C CYS A 15 -6.08 -13.35 9.14
N ALA A 16 -7.41 -13.32 9.32
CA ALA A 16 -8.05 -13.52 10.62
C ALA A 16 -7.82 -14.93 11.19
N ALA A 17 -7.78 -15.95 10.33
CA ALA A 17 -7.50 -17.33 10.71
C ALA A 17 -6.02 -17.62 11.03
N LEU A 18 -5.11 -16.67 10.77
CA LEU A 18 -3.68 -16.81 11.01
C LEU A 18 -3.26 -15.97 12.23
N PRO A 19 -3.39 -16.50 13.46
CA PRO A 19 -3.13 -15.73 14.67
C PRO A 19 -1.66 -15.31 14.83
N ALA A 20 -0.72 -15.92 14.11
CA ALA A 20 0.69 -15.54 14.13
C ALA A 20 1.06 -14.49 13.06
N LEU A 21 0.10 -14.03 12.25
CA LEU A 21 0.36 -13.08 11.17
C LEU A 21 0.65 -11.69 11.74
N THR A 22 1.93 -11.32 11.74
CA THR A 22 2.40 -10.00 12.21
C THR A 22 2.84 -9.09 11.07
N HIS A 23 3.13 -9.67 9.90
CA HIS A 23 3.62 -8.96 8.71
C HIS A 23 2.87 -9.41 7.47
N LEU A 24 2.29 -8.45 6.74
CA LEU A 24 1.63 -8.67 5.47
C LEU A 24 2.31 -7.86 4.37
N THR A 25 2.61 -8.49 3.24
CA THR A 25 3.13 -7.82 2.06
C THR A 25 2.03 -7.77 1.00
N ILE A 26 1.77 -6.59 0.46
CA ILE A 26 0.78 -6.35 -0.59
C ILE A 26 1.52 -5.89 -1.84
N ALA A 27 1.46 -6.68 -2.90
CA ALA A 27 2.03 -6.33 -4.19
C ALA A 27 1.04 -5.44 -4.97
N ILE A 28 1.55 -4.32 -5.46
CA ILE A 28 0.81 -3.28 -6.18
C ILE A 28 1.46 -3.11 -7.55
N ALA A 29 0.95 -3.86 -8.53
CA ALA A 29 1.42 -3.78 -9.90
C ALA A 29 0.79 -2.60 -10.65
N ALA A 30 1.60 -1.92 -11.44
CA ALA A 30 1.15 -0.92 -12.41
C ALA A 30 0.15 -1.54 -13.39
N GLN A 31 -0.99 -0.89 -13.57
CA GLN A 31 -1.95 -1.25 -14.61
C GLN A 31 -1.46 -0.64 -15.93
N GLN A 32 -1.16 -1.49 -16.90
CA GLN A 32 -0.79 -1.06 -18.25
C GLN A 32 -2.03 -0.49 -18.94
N ARG A 33 -1.99 0.78 -19.34
CA ARG A 33 -3.07 1.35 -20.17
C ARG A 33 -2.98 0.75 -21.58
N VAL A 34 -4.11 0.25 -22.07
CA VAL A 34 -4.25 -0.46 -23.37
C VAL A 34 -4.14 0.48 -24.59
N SER A 35 -3.93 1.78 -24.41
CA SER A 35 -3.86 2.73 -25.54
C SER A 35 -2.63 3.63 -25.47
N GLY A 36 -1.60 3.26 -26.25
CA GLY A 36 -0.78 4.13 -27.12
C GLY A 36 -0.05 5.37 -26.58
N LYS A 37 -0.27 5.79 -25.35
CA LYS A 37 0.49 6.86 -24.70
C LYS A 37 1.54 6.24 -23.79
N GLU A 38 2.77 6.17 -24.29
CA GLU A 38 3.95 5.94 -23.47
C GLU A 38 3.95 6.94 -22.30
N GLY A 39 4.08 6.44 -21.07
CA GLY A 39 4.43 7.27 -19.91
C GLY A 39 3.38 7.49 -18.82
N SER A 40 2.16 6.94 -18.89
CA SER A 40 1.24 6.99 -17.73
C SER A 40 0.87 5.58 -17.24
N HIS A 41 1.63 5.05 -16.29
CA HIS A 41 1.19 3.93 -15.48
C HIS A 41 0.16 4.42 -14.47
N THR A 42 -0.89 3.63 -14.21
CA THR A 42 -1.85 3.91 -13.15
C THR A 42 -1.84 2.78 -12.15
N PHE A 43 -2.01 3.11 -10.88
CA PHE A 43 -2.09 2.13 -9.80
C PHE A 43 -3.50 2.12 -9.22
N ALA A 44 -3.95 0.95 -8.79
CA ALA A 44 -5.27 0.78 -8.20
C ALA A 44 -5.30 1.17 -6.72
N TRP A 45 -4.73 2.33 -6.36
CA TRP A 45 -4.57 2.76 -4.96
C TRP A 45 -5.88 2.78 -4.17
N HIS A 46 -7.00 3.09 -4.83
CA HIS A 46 -8.34 3.04 -4.23
C HIS A 46 -8.68 1.68 -3.60
N ARG A 47 -8.03 0.58 -4.02
CA ARG A 47 -8.23 -0.76 -3.44
C ARG A 47 -7.58 -0.93 -2.06
N LEU A 48 -6.76 0.04 -1.64
CA LEU A 48 -6.25 0.09 -0.27
C LEU A 48 -7.35 0.46 0.74
N CYS A 49 -8.52 0.96 0.31
CA CYS A 49 -9.60 1.35 1.22
C CYS A 49 -10.04 0.26 2.22
N GLY A 50 -9.75 -1.02 1.95
CA GLY A 50 -10.03 -2.13 2.87
C GLY A 50 -8.96 -2.39 3.94
N LEU A 51 -7.87 -1.62 3.98
CA LEU A 51 -6.80 -1.78 4.96
C LEU A 51 -7.29 -1.53 6.41
N ASP A 52 -8.23 -0.61 6.61
CA ASP A 52 -8.82 -0.34 7.93
C ASP A 52 -9.55 -1.58 8.47
N SER A 53 -10.27 -2.26 7.58
CA SER A 53 -11.06 -3.43 7.89
C SER A 53 -10.15 -4.63 8.15
N LEU A 54 -9.05 -4.73 7.40
CA LEU A 54 -8.01 -5.71 7.65
C LEU A 54 -7.32 -5.51 8.99
N ALA A 55 -7.00 -4.25 9.35
CA ALA A 55 -6.40 -3.91 10.64
C ALA A 55 -7.33 -4.28 11.80
N LYS A 56 -8.64 -4.02 11.67
CA LYS A 56 -9.66 -4.40 12.67
C LYS A 56 -9.76 -5.92 12.84
N ASP A 57 -9.76 -6.66 11.74
CA ASP A 57 -9.89 -8.13 11.77
C ASP A 57 -8.60 -8.82 12.24
N CYS A 58 -7.44 -8.19 12.01
CA CYS A 58 -6.12 -8.76 12.23
C CYS A 58 -5.34 -7.94 13.28
N GLN A 59 -5.82 -7.92 14.52
CA GLN A 59 -5.27 -7.10 15.61
C GLN A 59 -3.78 -7.33 15.93
N ARG A 60 -3.20 -8.45 15.46
CA ARG A 60 -1.79 -8.78 15.67
C ARG A 60 -0.88 -8.33 14.51
N LEU A 61 -1.46 -7.77 13.45
CA LEU A 61 -0.73 -7.25 12.32
C LEU A 61 0.01 -5.98 12.76
N GLY A 62 1.33 -6.06 12.86
CA GLY A 62 2.18 -4.94 13.26
C GLY A 62 2.72 -4.14 12.08
N THR A 63 2.79 -4.76 10.89
CA THR A 63 3.32 -4.11 9.69
C THR A 63 2.62 -4.58 8.41
N ILE A 64 2.27 -3.61 7.56
CA ILE A 64 1.81 -3.80 6.19
C ILE A 64 2.89 -3.22 5.25
N CYS A 65 3.46 -4.06 4.41
CA CYS A 65 4.45 -3.67 3.42
C CYS A 65 3.79 -3.56 2.04
N LEU A 66 3.68 -2.36 1.49
CA LEU A 66 3.21 -2.08 0.14
C LEU A 66 4.40 -2.12 -0.81
N VAL A 67 4.43 -3.09 -1.73
CA VAL A 67 5.49 -3.23 -2.73
C VAL A 67 4.95 -2.78 -4.07
N VAL A 68 5.48 -1.67 -4.57
CA VAL A 68 5.05 -1.07 -5.84
C VAL A 68 5.89 -1.62 -6.97
N GLU A 69 5.24 -2.29 -7.91
CA GLU A 69 5.89 -2.93 -9.05
C GLU A 69 5.54 -2.17 -10.34
N CYS A 70 6.58 -1.65 -10.98
CA CYS A 70 6.46 -0.78 -12.13
C CYS A 70 7.44 -1.23 -13.21
N PRO A 71 6.96 -1.64 -14.40
CA PRO A 71 7.85 -2.14 -15.45
C PRO A 71 8.67 -1.03 -16.11
N SER A 72 8.31 0.25 -15.92
CA SER A 72 9.02 1.39 -16.51
C SER A 72 9.98 2.06 -15.54
N SER A 73 11.05 2.65 -16.09
CA SER A 73 11.97 3.54 -15.38
C SER A 73 11.31 4.82 -14.84
N HIS A 74 10.15 5.22 -15.38
CA HIS A 74 9.39 6.40 -14.98
C HIS A 74 8.05 5.99 -14.37
N CYS A 75 8.10 5.57 -13.12
CA CYS A 75 6.90 5.27 -12.36
C CYS A 75 6.24 6.56 -11.89
N PRO A 76 4.89 6.70 -11.88
CA PRO A 76 4.25 7.92 -11.44
C PRO A 76 4.65 8.24 -9.99
N PRO A 77 4.75 9.53 -9.66
CA PRO A 77 5.20 9.99 -8.35
C PRO A 77 4.24 9.50 -7.26
N THR A 78 4.76 9.46 -6.04
CA THR A 78 4.04 9.20 -4.78
C THR A 78 2.81 10.09 -4.56
N ALA A 79 2.65 11.15 -5.36
CA ALA A 79 1.52 12.08 -5.36
C ALA A 79 0.13 11.40 -5.43
N ASP A 80 0.01 10.25 -6.09
CA ASP A 80 -1.28 9.53 -6.17
C ASP A 80 -1.54 8.62 -4.94
N LEU A 81 -0.48 8.29 -4.19
CA LEU A 81 -0.53 7.42 -3.01
C LEU A 81 -0.85 8.23 -1.75
N LEU A 82 -0.27 9.42 -1.58
CA LEU A 82 -0.48 10.23 -0.36
C LEU A 82 -1.96 10.56 -0.08
N PRO A 83 -2.78 10.97 -1.06
CA PRO A 83 -4.20 11.24 -0.82
C PRO A 83 -4.95 9.99 -0.36
N GLN A 84 -4.49 8.80 -0.76
CA GLN A 84 -5.09 7.53 -0.38
C GLN A 84 -4.68 7.15 1.04
N LEU A 85 -3.42 7.38 1.43
CA LEU A 85 -2.98 7.21 2.81
C LEU A 85 -3.71 8.18 3.75
N ALA A 86 -3.93 9.43 3.32
CA ALA A 86 -4.67 10.42 4.08
C ALA A 86 -6.14 10.02 4.36
N THR A 87 -6.74 9.10 3.57
CA THR A 87 -8.08 8.58 3.88
C THR A 87 -8.15 7.76 5.16
N PHE A 88 -7.01 7.35 5.70
CA PHE A 88 -6.91 6.61 6.96
C PHE A 88 -6.58 7.51 8.16
N ASP A 89 -6.61 8.83 8.00
CA ASP A 89 -6.43 9.75 9.11
C ASP A 89 -7.44 9.44 10.24
N GLY A 90 -6.95 9.43 11.48
CA GLY A 90 -7.73 9.04 12.65
C GLY A 90 -8.03 7.54 12.80
N ILE A 91 -7.53 6.67 11.92
CA ILE A 91 -7.66 5.21 12.02
C ILE A 91 -6.38 4.61 12.60
N GLU A 92 -6.50 3.74 13.60
CA GLU A 92 -5.38 2.93 14.09
C GLU A 92 -5.03 1.88 13.04
N LEU A 93 -3.94 2.12 12.31
CA LEU A 93 -3.38 1.17 11.36
C LEU A 93 -2.07 0.56 11.89
N PRO A 94 -1.69 -0.64 11.40
CA PRO A 94 -0.33 -1.14 11.55
C PRO A 94 0.68 -0.19 10.90
N ASN A 95 1.97 -0.34 11.23
CA ASN A 95 3.02 0.40 10.52
C ASN A 95 2.97 0.10 9.02
N ILE A 96 3.18 1.12 8.19
CA ILE A 96 3.13 0.98 6.73
C ILE A 96 4.54 1.17 6.17
N GLU A 97 5.07 0.12 5.55
CA GLU A 97 6.31 0.19 4.80
C GLU A 97 6.01 0.26 3.31
N ILE A 98 6.56 1.24 2.60
CA ILE A 98 6.32 1.45 1.18
C ILE A 98 7.62 1.24 0.44
N LYS A 99 7.65 0.28 -0.50
CA LYS A 99 8.82 -0.11 -1.29
C LYS A 99 8.54 0.05 -2.78
N GLY A 100 9.60 0.17 -3.57
CA GLY A 100 9.52 0.23 -5.04
C GLY A 100 9.49 1.64 -5.61
N PHE A 101 9.75 2.65 -4.77
CA PHE A 101 10.01 4.03 -5.22
C PHE A 101 11.52 4.30 -5.26
N PHE A 102 11.95 5.16 -6.18
CA PHE A 102 13.33 5.62 -6.19
C PHE A 102 13.57 6.63 -5.07
N GLN A 103 14.75 6.57 -4.43
CA GLN A 103 15.08 7.42 -3.28
C GLN A 103 14.96 8.93 -3.58
N TYR A 104 15.26 9.39 -4.79
CA TYR A 104 15.12 10.81 -5.15
C TYR A 104 13.66 11.28 -5.19
N ILE A 105 12.69 10.37 -5.35
CA ILE A 105 11.26 10.67 -5.32
C ILE A 105 10.78 10.78 -3.87
N THR A 106 11.47 10.11 -2.92
CA THR A 106 11.02 9.98 -1.53
C THR A 106 11.60 11.02 -0.57
N HIS A 107 12.57 11.83 -1.00
CA HIS A 107 13.22 12.83 -0.14
C HIS A 107 12.34 14.05 0.17
N ASP A 108 11.47 14.45 -0.76
CA ASP A 108 10.64 15.67 -0.66
C ASP A 108 9.15 15.36 -0.43
N ILE A 109 8.84 14.20 0.16
CA ILE A 109 7.46 13.78 0.40
C ILE A 109 7.01 14.23 1.79
N ASP A 110 5.95 15.04 1.83
CA ASP A 110 5.19 15.26 3.05
C ASP A 110 4.37 14.00 3.37
N ILE A 111 4.89 13.20 4.30
CA ILE A 111 4.24 11.96 4.75
C ILE A 111 3.11 12.35 5.72
N PRO A 112 1.86 11.91 5.47
CA PRO A 112 0.77 12.17 6.40
C PRO A 112 1.03 11.44 7.73
N GLU A 113 0.76 12.10 8.85
CA GLU A 113 0.75 11.43 10.15
C GLU A 113 -0.50 10.55 10.24
N LEU A 114 -0.32 9.27 10.59
CA LEU A 114 -1.42 8.35 10.85
C LEU A 114 -1.44 8.02 12.34
N CYS A 115 -2.65 7.86 12.90
CA CYS A 115 -2.83 7.67 14.34
C CYS A 115 -2.11 6.39 14.81
N GLY A 116 -1.00 6.56 15.52
CA GLY A 116 -0.21 5.45 16.08
C GLY A 116 0.57 4.62 15.05
N SER A 117 0.55 4.99 13.76
CA SER A 117 1.24 4.25 12.69
C SER A 117 2.41 5.06 12.14
N VAL A 118 3.54 4.38 11.90
CA VAL A 118 4.67 4.98 11.18
C VAL A 118 4.61 4.58 9.71
N ILE A 119 4.67 5.56 8.80
CA ILE A 119 4.86 5.34 7.36
C ILE A 119 6.35 5.49 7.03
N ILE A 120 6.93 4.48 6.39
CA ILE A 120 8.35 4.46 6.01
C ILE A 120 8.49 4.13 4.54
N PHE A 121 9.18 4.99 3.78
CA PHE A 121 9.60 4.68 2.40
C PHE A 121 10.97 3.97 2.43
N LYS A 122 11.11 2.84 1.73
CA LYS A 122 12.32 2.01 1.68
C LYS A 122 12.71 1.64 0.26
#